data_AF-A0A775TMD0-F1
#
_entry.id   AF-A0A775TMD0-F1
#
_cell.length_a   1.000
_cell.length_b   1.000
_cell.length_c   1.000
_cell.angle_alpha   90.00
_cell.angle_beta   90.00
_cell.angle_gamma   90.00
#
_symmetry.space_group_name_H-M   'P 1'
#
loop_
_entity.id
_entity.type
_entity.pdbx_description
1 polymer ?
#
loop_
_entity_poly.entity_id
_entity_poly.type
_entity_poly.pdbx_seq_one_letter_code
_entity_poly.pdbx_strand_id
1 'polypeptide(L)'
;NPEGLDYRFEYGQDRVTITDSLNRREVLYTEGEGGLKRVVKKEHADGSITRSEYDEAGRLKAQTDAAGRRTEYRLHMASGKLTSVILPDGR
;
A
#
# COMPACT_ATOMS: atom_id res chain seq x y z
N ASN A 1 -17.67 -2.33 13.52
CA ASN A 1 -16.80 -1.19 13.20
C ASN A 1 -16.59 -0.37 14.47
N PRO A 2 -15.36 -0.26 15.00
CA PRO A 2 -15.08 0.48 16.24
C PRO A 2 -15.38 1.99 16.16
N GLU A 3 -15.47 2.59 14.96
CA GLU A 3 -15.89 3.99 14.78
C GLU A 3 -17.32 4.16 14.23
N GLY A 4 -18.06 3.07 13.98
CA GLY A 4 -19.44 3.15 13.48
C GLY A 4 -19.61 3.68 12.05
N LEU A 5 -18.53 3.81 11.27
CA LEU A 5 -18.55 4.21 9.87
C LEU A 5 -19.12 3.12 8.94
N ASP A 6 -19.76 3.54 7.85
CA ASP A 6 -20.06 2.66 6.73
C ASP A 6 -19.03 2.89 5.63
N TYR A 7 -18.71 1.84 4.86
CA TYR A 7 -17.73 1.92 3.78
C TYR A 7 -18.37 1.46 2.46
N ARG A 8 -18.17 2.25 1.42
CA ARG A 8 -18.49 1.91 0.04
C ARG A 8 -17.19 1.64 -0.73
N PHE A 9 -17.18 0.54 -1.47
CA PHE A 9 -16.07 0.14 -2.32
C PHE A 9 -16.49 0.18 -3.78
N GLU A 10 -15.74 0.88 -4.61
CA GLU A 10 -15.93 0.94 -6.05
C GLU A 10 -14.70 0.33 -6.73
N TYR A 11 -14.90 -0.77 -7.45
CA TYR A 11 -13.84 -1.54 -8.09
C TYR A 11 -13.71 -1.13 -9.57
N GLY A 12 -12.56 -0.57 -9.92
CA GLY A 12 -12.13 -0.36 -11.30
C GLY A 12 -11.14 -1.43 -11.76
N GLN A 13 -10.67 -1.30 -13.00
CA GLN A 13 -9.71 -2.24 -13.60
C GLN A 13 -8.36 -2.27 -12.85
N ASP A 14 -7.84 -1.08 -12.53
CA ASP A 14 -6.53 -0.83 -11.94
C ASP A 14 -6.61 -0.03 -10.65
N ARG A 15 -7.81 0.15 -10.08
CA ARG A 15 -8.00 0.92 -8.84
C ARG A 15 -9.22 0.50 -8.04
N VAL A 16 -9.19 0.79 -6.76
CA VAL A 16 -10.31 0.67 -5.83
C VAL A 16 -10.51 2.01 -5.13
N THR A 17 -11.71 2.57 -5.21
CA THR A 17 -12.08 3.77 -4.45
C THR A 17 -12.85 3.35 -3.22
N ILE A 18 -12.43 3.85 -2.06
CA ILE A 18 -13.04 3.59 -0.76
C ILE A 18 -13.62 4.91 -0.28
N THR A 19 -14.92 4.92 0.00
CA THR A 19 -15.59 6.10 0.57
C THR A 19 -16.25 5.72 1.87
N ASP A 20 -15.95 6.41 2.95
CA ASP A 20 -16.64 6.20 4.22
C ASP A 20 -17.94 7.03 4.33
N SER A 21 -18.71 6.82 5.40
CA SER A 21 -19.96 7.55 5.67
C SER A 21 -19.77 9.05 5.94
N LEU A 22 -18.53 9.52 6.11
CA LEU A 22 -18.18 10.94 6.22
C LEU A 22 -17.76 11.55 4.86
N ASN A 23 -17.91 10.79 3.78
CA ASN A 23 -17.45 11.13 2.42
C ASN A 23 -15.94 11.32 2.30
N ARG A 24 -15.14 10.82 3.24
CA ARG A 24 -13.68 10.76 3.06
C ARG A 24 -13.36 9.68 2.03
N ARG A 25 -12.51 10.02 1.06
CA ARG A 25 -12.22 9.17 -0.09
C ARG A 25 -10.76 8.75 -0.11
N GLU A 26 -10.52 7.45 -0.13
CA GLU A 26 -9.20 6.88 -0.42
C GLU A 26 -9.21 6.19 -1.79
N VAL A 27 -8.08 6.20 -2.48
CA VAL A 27 -7.91 5.48 -3.76
C VAL A 27 -6.70 4.58 -3.69
N LEU A 28 -6.93 3.29 -3.89
CA LEU A 28 -5.88 2.28 -4.05
C LEU A 28 -5.66 2.08 -5.54
N TYR A 29 -4.45 2.29 -6.02
CA TYR A 29 -4.04 1.94 -7.39
C TYR A 29 -3.33 0.60 -7.35
N THR A 30 -3.70 -0.27 -8.27
CA THR A 30 -3.26 -1.65 -8.32
C THR A 30 -2.62 -1.99 -9.65
N GLU A 31 -1.54 -2.74 -9.61
CA GLU A 31 -0.87 -3.30 -10.78
C GLU A 31 -0.88 -4.83 -10.71
N GLY A 32 -0.67 -5.47 -11.86
CA GLY A 32 -0.73 -6.92 -12.00
C GLY A 32 -2.16 -7.47 -12.17
N GLU A 33 -2.23 -8.77 -12.43
CA GLU A 33 -3.46 -9.48 -12.76
C GLU A 33 -3.65 -10.73 -11.89
N GLY A 34 -4.91 -11.17 -11.75
CA GLY A 34 -5.26 -12.35 -10.97
C GLY A 34 -4.75 -12.27 -9.51
N GLY A 35 -4.22 -13.40 -9.01
CA GLY A 35 -3.66 -13.50 -7.66
C GLY A 35 -2.39 -12.68 -7.40
N LEU A 36 -1.89 -11.96 -8.42
CA LEU A 36 -0.70 -11.09 -8.32
C LEU A 36 -1.06 -9.60 -8.30
N LYS A 37 -2.34 -9.23 -8.28
CA LYS A 37 -2.74 -7.82 -8.17
C LYS A 37 -2.25 -7.22 -6.84
N ARG A 38 -1.44 -6.17 -6.89
CA ARG A 38 -0.86 -5.49 -5.70
C ARG A 38 -1.20 -4.01 -5.70
N VAL A 39 -1.39 -3.44 -4.50
CA VAL A 39 -1.60 -1.99 -4.32
C VAL A 39 -0.25 -1.28 -4.38
N VAL A 40 0.03 -0.59 -5.47
CA VAL A 40 1.32 0.10 -5.70
C VAL A 40 1.29 1.57 -5.28
N LYS A 41 0.11 2.17 -5.19
CA LYS A 41 -0.09 3.53 -4.71
C LYS A 41 -1.37 3.59 -3.88
N LYS A 42 -1.31 4.25 -2.73
CA LYS A 42 -2.47 4.63 -1.93
C LYS A 42 -2.53 6.15 -1.85
N GLU A 43 -3.67 6.70 -2.21
CA GLU A 43 -4.03 8.11 -2.03
C GLU A 43 -5.00 8.18 -0.87
N HIS A 44 -4.63 8.92 0.18
CA HIS A 44 -5.43 9.07 1.39
C HIS A 44 -6.42 10.24 1.23
N ALA A 45 -7.42 10.30 2.12
CA ALA A 45 -8.45 11.34 2.06
C ALA A 45 -7.92 12.77 2.28
N ASP A 46 -6.76 12.93 2.89
CA ASP A 46 -6.06 14.21 3.06
C ASP A 46 -5.22 14.60 1.83
N GLY A 47 -5.24 13.79 0.77
CA GLY A 47 -4.47 13.99 -0.47
C GLY A 47 -3.03 13.48 -0.38
N SER A 48 -2.59 12.98 0.78
CA SER A 48 -1.27 12.39 0.92
C SER A 48 -1.18 11.07 0.13
N ILE A 49 0.03 10.72 -0.30
CA ILE A 49 0.27 9.55 -1.14
C ILE A 49 1.34 8.67 -0.52
N THR A 50 1.07 7.37 -0.42
CA THR A 50 2.07 6.33 -0.17
C THR A 50 2.25 5.48 -1.42
N ARG A 51 3.50 5.08 -1.69
CA ARG A 51 3.85 4.17 -2.78
C ARG A 51 4.47 2.90 -2.22
N SER A 52 4.11 1.77 -2.80
CA SER A 52 4.57 0.45 -2.38
C SER A 52 5.19 -0.27 -3.56
N GLU A 53 6.34 -0.88 -3.33
CA GLU A 53 7.04 -1.67 -4.33
C GLU A 53 7.12 -3.11 -3.88
N TYR A 54 6.94 -4.03 -4.82
CA TYR A 54 6.95 -5.46 -4.55
C TYR A 54 8.09 -6.16 -5.32
N ASP A 55 8.55 -7.29 -4.80
CA ASP A 55 9.43 -8.21 -5.52
C ASP A 55 8.65 -9.17 -6.43
N GLU A 56 9.34 -10.01 -7.18
CA GLU A 56 8.73 -10.98 -8.11
C GLU A 56 7.84 -12.01 -7.40
N ALA A 57 8.09 -12.28 -6.11
CA ALA A 57 7.24 -13.12 -5.28
C ALA A 57 6.02 -12.36 -4.71
N GLY A 58 5.86 -11.09 -5.07
CA GLY A 58 4.79 -10.22 -4.60
C GLY A 58 4.94 -9.76 -3.15
N ARG A 59 6.13 -9.83 -2.57
CA ARG A 59 6.41 -9.39 -1.21
C ARG A 59 6.83 -7.91 -1.22
N LEU A 60 6.41 -7.15 -0.21
CA LEU A 60 6.75 -5.73 -0.10
C LEU A 60 8.26 -5.58 0.07
N LYS A 61 8.93 -4.89 -0.87
CA LYS A 61 10.38 -4.63 -0.84
C LYS A 61 10.70 -3.20 -0.43
N ALA A 62 9.80 -2.25 -0.69
CA ALA A 62 9.97 -0.88 -0.27
C ALA A 62 8.62 -0.16 -0.16
N GLN A 63 8.58 0.86 0.68
CA GLN A 63 7.47 1.79 0.78
C GLN A 63 8.01 3.21 0.86
N THR A 64 7.40 4.14 0.12
CA THR A 64 7.69 5.56 0.18
C THR A 64 6.48 6.29 0.74
N ASP A 65 6.69 7.10 1.78
CA ASP A 65 5.63 7.90 2.38
C ASP A 65 5.43 9.25 1.68
N ALA A 66 4.43 10.01 2.14
CA ALA A 66 4.07 11.30 1.56
C ALA A 66 5.16 12.37 1.71
N ALA A 67 6.08 12.20 2.68
CA ALA A 67 7.25 13.07 2.85
C ALA A 67 8.42 12.64 1.94
N GLY A 68 8.22 11.65 1.06
CA GLY A 68 9.26 11.11 0.19
C GLY A 68 10.25 10.19 0.90
N ARG A 69 9.97 9.84 2.16
CA ARG A 69 10.86 9.00 2.95
C ARG A 69 10.64 7.54 2.56
N ARG A 70 11.74 6.87 2.19
CA ARG A 70 11.73 5.47 1.72
C ARG A 70 12.16 4.53 2.83
N THR A 71 11.32 3.53 3.10
CA THR A 71 11.64 2.39 3.95
C THR A 71 11.79 1.15 3.09
N GLU A 72 12.91 0.44 3.19
CA GLU A 72 13.14 -0.81 2.46
C GLU A 72 13.02 -2.03 3.38
N TYR A 73 12.46 -3.10 2.84
CA TYR A 73 12.26 -4.37 3.53
C TYR A 73 13.07 -5.44 2.83
N ARG A 74 14.08 -5.97 3.52
CA ARG A 74 14.84 -7.14 3.05
C ARG A 74 14.25 -8.39 3.67
N LEU A 75 13.99 -9.38 2.82
CA LEU A 75 13.40 -10.65 3.20
C LEU A 75 14.39 -11.78 2.92
N HIS A 76 14.44 -12.76 3.81
CA HIS A 76 15.19 -13.99 3.58
C HIS A 76 14.57 -14.73 2.39
N MET A 77 15.38 -14.99 1.36
CA MET A 77 14.91 -15.53 0.08
C MET A 77 14.15 -16.85 0.25
N ALA A 78 14.65 -17.78 1.07
CA ALA A 78 14.06 -19.12 1.19
C ALA A 78 12.88 -19.23 2.16
N SER A 79 12.77 -18.33 3.15
CA SER A 79 11.73 -18.42 4.18
C SER A 79 10.71 -17.28 4.14
N GLY A 80 10.97 -16.23 3.35
CA GLY A 80 10.14 -15.03 3.31
C GLY A 80 10.14 -14.21 4.61
N LYS A 81 10.98 -14.57 5.59
CA LYS A 81 11.08 -13.85 6.87
C LYS A 81 11.75 -12.50 6.67
N LEU A 82 11.25 -11.46 7.34
CA LEU A 82 11.89 -10.15 7.38
C LEU A 82 13.27 -10.28 8.04
N THR A 83 14.31 -9.88 7.32
CA THR A 83 15.71 -9.92 7.79
C THR A 83 16.26 -8.55 8.12
N SER A 84 15.75 -7.50 7.48
CA SER A 84 16.17 -6.13 7.77
C SER A 84 15.12 -5.13 7.30
N VAL A 85 14.96 -4.06 8.06
CA VAL A 85 14.22 -2.85 7.67
C VAL A 85 15.26 -1.73 7.58
N ILE A 86 15.35 -1.08 6.43
CA ILE A 86 16.19 0.09 6.24
C ILE A 86 15.26 1.29 6.29
N LEU A 87 15.35 2.05 7.38
CA LEU A 87 14.59 3.26 7.54
C LEU A 87 15.23 4.42 6.74
N PRO A 88 14.46 5.46 6.42
CA PRO A 88 14.96 6.64 5.68
C PRO A 88 16.13 7.35 6.37
N ASP A 89 16.25 7.20 7.69
CA ASP A 89 17.32 7.75 8.52
C ASP A 89 18.51 6.78 8.70
N GLY A 90 18.46 5.60 8.07
CA GLY A 90 19.56 4.63 8.03
C GLY A 90 19.86 3.94 9.35
N ARG A 91 18.96 4.00 10.34
CA ARG A 91 19.14 3.39 11.67
C ARG A 91 18.58 1.98 11.81
#